data_AF-A0A833Z094-F1
#
_entry.id   AF-A0A833Z094-F1
#
_cell.length_a   1.000
_cell.length_b   1.000
_cell.length_c   1.000
_cell.angle_alpha   90.00
_cell.angle_beta   90.00
_cell.angle_gamma   90.00
#
_symmetry.space_group_name_H-M   'P 1'
#
loop_
_entity.id
_entity.type
_entity.pdbx_description
1 polymer ?
#
loop_
_entity_poly.entity_id
_entity_poly.type
_entity_poly.pdbx_seq_one_letter_code
_entity_poly.pdbx_strand_id
1 'polypeptide(L)'
;MEVWLEELESINEDVQAMSSCCQDMTSRLQAAKEQTQDLIVKTTKLQAESQRLEIRAQVADAFLAKFQLTAEEMSLLRGVRDGPVTEDFFKALGRVKQIHNDVKVLLRTNQQTAGLEIMEQMALLQETAYERLYRWAQSECRALTQESCDISPVVTRAMEALQDRPVLYKYTLDEFGTARRSTVVRGFIDALTRGGPGGTPRPIEMHSHDPLRYVGDMLAWLHQATASEKEHLEALLKHVTTQGVEESVQEVVGHITEGVCRPLKVRIEQVIVAEPGAVLLYKISNLLKFYHHTISGIVGNSATTLLTTIEEMHLLSKKIFFNSLSLHASKLMDKVELPPPDLGPSSALNQTLTLLREVLASHDSSVVPLDARQADFVQVLSCVLDPLLQMCTVSASSLGTADMATFMVNSLYMMKTTLALFEFTDRRLEMLQFQIEAHLDTLINEQASYVLTRAGLSYIYNTVQQHRPEQGALANLPNLDSVALKAAMVQFDRYLSAPDSLLMPQLNFLLSATVKEQILRQSTELVCRAYAEVHAAVTSPAGGYRDPEAILHRSPQQVRALLS
;
A
#
# COMPACT_ATOMS: atom_id res chain seq x y z
N MET A 1 97.94 -78.25 88.72
CA MET A 1 96.96 -77.24 89.18
C MET A 1 97.11 -75.92 88.41
N GLU A 2 98.29 -75.61 87.86
CA GLU A 2 98.51 -74.41 87.01
C GLU A 2 97.88 -74.49 85.61
N VAL A 3 97.90 -75.64 84.92
CA VAL A 3 97.34 -75.77 83.53
C VAL A 3 95.82 -75.52 83.46
N TRP A 4 95.08 -75.86 84.50
CA TRP A 4 93.62 -75.64 84.56
C TRP A 4 93.25 -74.18 84.86
N LEU A 5 94.17 -73.38 85.42
CA LEU A 5 93.96 -71.95 85.65
C LEU A 5 94.17 -71.14 84.37
N GLU A 6 95.18 -71.50 83.56
CA GLU A 6 95.42 -70.88 82.24
C GLU A 6 94.27 -71.15 81.26
N GLU A 7 93.71 -72.35 81.23
CA GLU A 7 92.54 -72.65 80.37
C GLU A 7 91.25 -71.92 80.85
N LEU A 8 91.09 -71.72 82.15
CA LEU A 8 89.94 -70.97 82.70
C LEU A 8 90.09 -69.45 82.51
N GLU A 9 91.32 -68.93 82.57
CA GLU A 9 91.63 -67.54 82.21
C GLU A 9 91.42 -67.30 80.72
N SER A 10 91.84 -68.21 79.84
CA SER A 10 91.59 -68.12 78.40
C SER A 10 90.10 -68.17 78.06
N ILE A 11 89.32 -69.06 78.68
CA ILE A 11 87.87 -69.10 78.47
C ILE A 11 87.19 -67.85 79.04
N ASN A 12 87.67 -67.31 80.18
CA ASN A 12 87.15 -66.08 80.74
C ASN A 12 87.50 -64.85 79.87
N GLU A 13 88.69 -64.81 79.27
CA GLU A 13 89.07 -63.83 78.25
C GLU A 13 88.20 -63.97 77.01
N ASP A 14 87.94 -65.17 76.51
CA ASP A 14 87.07 -65.40 75.36
C ASP A 14 85.61 -65.04 75.65
N VAL A 15 85.10 -65.33 76.86
CA VAL A 15 83.74 -64.94 77.29
C VAL A 15 83.66 -63.43 77.50
N GLN A 16 84.70 -62.77 78.03
CA GLN A 16 84.77 -61.31 78.11
C GLN A 16 84.88 -60.67 76.72
N ALA A 17 85.65 -61.26 75.81
CA ALA A 17 85.75 -60.82 74.42
C ALA A 17 84.42 -61.01 73.69
N MET A 18 83.71 -62.11 73.92
CA MET A 18 82.41 -62.38 73.32
C MET A 18 81.31 -61.50 73.93
N SER A 19 81.35 -61.24 75.24
CA SER A 19 80.45 -60.27 75.90
C SER A 19 80.71 -58.85 75.39
N SER A 20 81.99 -58.46 75.25
CA SER A 20 82.39 -57.18 74.67
C SER A 20 81.94 -57.08 73.22
N CYS A 21 82.12 -58.13 72.42
CA CYS A 21 81.68 -58.17 71.02
C CYS A 21 80.15 -58.12 70.90
N CYS A 22 79.40 -58.82 71.76
CA CYS A 22 77.94 -58.74 71.80
C CYS A 22 77.44 -57.36 72.26
N GLN A 23 78.11 -56.72 73.23
CA GLN A 23 77.80 -55.33 73.61
C GLN A 23 78.14 -54.33 72.51
N ASP A 24 79.25 -54.54 71.79
CA ASP A 24 79.61 -53.73 70.61
C ASP A 24 78.65 -53.95 69.45
N MET A 25 78.20 -55.18 69.19
CA MET A 25 77.18 -55.44 68.18
C MET A 25 75.84 -54.83 68.59
N THR A 26 75.45 -54.92 69.86
CA THR A 26 74.20 -54.34 70.34
C THR A 26 74.24 -52.81 70.30
N SER A 27 75.38 -52.20 70.68
CA SER A 27 75.57 -50.75 70.61
C SER A 27 75.57 -50.26 69.16
N ARG A 28 76.23 -50.97 68.25
CA ARG A 28 76.19 -50.69 66.80
C ARG A 28 74.81 -50.88 66.20
N LEU A 29 74.08 -51.91 66.61
CA LEU A 29 72.72 -52.19 66.11
C LEU A 29 71.72 -51.17 66.63
N GLN A 30 71.87 -50.70 67.87
CA GLN A 30 71.05 -49.64 68.43
C GLN A 30 71.37 -48.27 67.80
N ALA A 31 72.65 -47.96 67.59
CA ALA A 31 73.08 -46.76 66.86
C ALA A 31 72.59 -46.78 65.40
N ALA A 32 72.68 -47.93 64.71
CA ALA A 32 72.15 -48.10 63.37
C ALA A 32 70.62 -47.99 63.34
N LYS A 33 69.91 -48.50 64.35
CA LYS A 33 68.46 -48.40 64.47
C LYS A 33 68.01 -46.95 64.70
N GLU A 34 68.68 -46.20 65.57
CA GLU A 34 68.41 -44.78 65.79
C GLU A 34 68.71 -43.94 64.53
N GLN A 35 69.84 -44.19 63.86
CA GLN A 35 70.15 -43.56 62.58
C GLN A 35 69.12 -43.91 61.51
N THR A 36 68.70 -45.17 61.41
CA THR A 36 67.69 -45.62 60.43
C THR A 36 66.33 -45.01 60.76
N GLN A 37 65.96 -44.89 62.03
CA GLN A 37 64.71 -44.25 62.46
C GLN A 37 64.72 -42.74 62.15
N ASP A 38 65.82 -42.03 62.42
CA ASP A 38 65.97 -40.62 62.02
C ASP A 38 65.92 -40.46 60.51
N LEU A 39 66.54 -41.38 59.75
CA LEU A 39 66.51 -41.40 58.29
C LEU A 39 65.11 -41.68 57.75
N ILE A 40 64.35 -42.60 58.35
CA ILE A 40 62.94 -42.89 57.99
C ILE A 40 62.06 -41.67 58.30
N VAL A 41 62.24 -41.01 59.44
CA VAL A 41 61.48 -39.80 59.79
C VAL A 41 61.79 -38.66 58.83
N LYS A 42 63.06 -38.47 58.44
CA LYS A 42 63.44 -37.49 57.41
C LYS A 42 62.88 -37.85 56.04
N THR A 43 62.94 -39.13 55.65
CA THR A 43 62.44 -39.60 54.36
C THR A 43 60.92 -39.46 54.25
N THR A 44 60.17 -39.81 55.30
CA THR A 44 58.71 -39.65 55.34
C THR A 44 58.28 -38.18 55.34
N LYS A 45 59.01 -37.30 56.05
CA LYS A 45 58.81 -35.84 55.96
C LYS A 45 59.06 -35.32 54.55
N LEU A 46 60.19 -35.70 53.94
CA LEU A 46 60.52 -35.29 52.57
C LEU A 46 59.51 -35.83 51.56
N GLN A 47 59.02 -37.05 51.75
CA GLN A 47 58.00 -37.65 50.89
C GLN A 47 56.65 -36.95 51.02
N ALA A 48 56.25 -36.58 52.24
CA ALA A 48 55.05 -35.76 52.48
C ALA A 48 55.20 -34.35 51.90
N GLU A 49 56.39 -33.73 52.01
CA GLU A 49 56.67 -32.44 51.38
C GLU A 49 56.68 -32.52 49.86
N SER A 50 57.25 -33.57 49.29
CA SER A 50 57.24 -33.84 47.85
C SER A 50 55.81 -33.98 47.34
N GLN A 51 54.97 -34.79 48.00
CA GLN A 51 53.55 -34.93 47.62
C GLN A 51 52.80 -33.60 47.73
N ARG A 52 53.07 -32.81 48.78
CA ARG A 52 52.45 -31.49 48.93
C ARG A 52 52.89 -30.52 47.83
N LEU A 53 54.17 -30.55 47.44
CA LEU A 53 54.71 -29.75 46.33
C LEU A 53 54.13 -30.20 45.00
N GLU A 54 53.96 -31.49 44.79
CA GLU A 54 53.38 -32.06 43.57
C GLU A 54 51.90 -31.67 43.41
N ILE A 55 51.10 -31.77 44.48
CA ILE A 55 49.72 -31.29 44.48
C ILE A 55 49.67 -29.78 44.22
N ARG A 56 50.58 -29.00 44.81
CA ARG A 56 50.65 -27.55 44.56
C ARG A 56 51.04 -27.23 43.12
N ALA A 57 51.95 -27.99 42.52
CA ALA A 57 52.33 -27.85 41.12
C ALA A 57 51.14 -28.16 40.20
N GLN A 58 50.43 -29.27 40.44
CA GLN A 58 49.23 -29.62 39.67
C GLN A 58 48.12 -28.57 39.79
N VAL A 59 47.91 -28.01 40.99
CA VAL A 59 46.94 -26.92 41.19
C VAL A 59 47.39 -25.64 40.49
N ALA A 60 48.69 -25.32 40.52
CA ALA A 60 49.23 -24.17 39.80
C ALA A 60 49.10 -24.34 38.27
N ASP A 61 49.38 -25.53 37.73
CA ASP A 61 49.23 -25.83 36.32
C ASP A 61 47.76 -25.77 35.88
N ALA A 62 46.84 -26.33 36.69
CA ALA A 62 45.41 -26.21 36.45
C ALA A 62 44.93 -24.76 36.53
N PHE A 63 45.49 -23.96 37.45
CA PHE A 63 45.19 -22.54 37.57
C PHE A 63 45.69 -21.76 36.35
N LEU A 64 46.93 -22.00 35.89
CA LEU A 64 47.49 -21.36 34.70
C LEU A 64 46.72 -21.77 33.44
N ALA A 65 46.39 -23.04 33.26
CA ALA A 65 45.61 -23.51 32.11
C ALA A 65 44.20 -22.88 32.06
N LYS A 66 43.61 -22.61 33.24
CA LYS A 66 42.26 -22.05 33.36
C LYS A 66 42.23 -20.53 33.27
N PHE A 67 43.23 -19.81 33.78
CA PHE A 67 43.23 -18.35 33.89
C PHE A 67 44.23 -17.63 32.99
N GLN A 68 45.12 -18.37 32.30
CA GLN A 68 46.06 -17.82 31.33
C GLN A 68 45.67 -18.25 29.91
N LEU A 69 45.65 -17.29 28.99
CA LEU A 69 45.50 -17.55 27.55
C LEU A 69 46.81 -18.10 26.99
N THR A 70 46.71 -19.00 26.02
CA THR A 70 47.88 -19.45 25.27
C THR A 70 48.47 -18.30 24.44
N ALA A 71 49.78 -18.37 24.15
CA ALA A 71 50.45 -17.35 23.34
C ALA A 71 49.83 -17.21 21.94
N GLU A 72 49.30 -18.30 21.38
CA GLU A 72 48.58 -18.33 20.10
C GLU A 72 47.25 -17.57 20.20
N GLU A 73 46.41 -17.83 21.22
CA GLU A 73 45.17 -17.10 21.45
C GLU A 73 45.41 -15.60 21.67
N MET A 74 46.49 -15.25 22.39
CA MET A 74 46.87 -13.86 22.60
C MET A 74 47.35 -13.19 21.30
N SER A 75 48.05 -13.92 20.43
CA SER A 75 48.45 -13.44 19.11
C SER A 75 47.26 -13.30 18.14
N LEU A 76 46.24 -14.15 18.26
CA LEU A 76 45.01 -14.06 17.48
C LEU A 76 44.15 -12.87 17.89
N LEU A 77 44.09 -12.54 19.17
CA LEU A 77 43.35 -11.39 19.69
C LEU A 77 44.10 -10.06 19.44
N ARG A 78 45.43 -10.04 19.63
CA ARG A 78 46.29 -8.86 19.39
C ARG A 78 46.89 -8.78 17.98
N GLY A 79 46.49 -9.68 17.08
CA GLY A 79 47.06 -9.80 15.74
C GLY A 79 46.91 -8.52 14.90
N VAL A 80 47.51 -8.54 13.71
CA VAL A 80 47.56 -7.38 12.79
C VAL A 80 46.17 -6.73 12.66
N ARG A 81 46.14 -5.40 12.76
CA ARG A 81 44.90 -4.59 12.83
C ARG A 81 43.89 -4.87 11.70
N ASP A 82 44.36 -5.35 10.53
CA ASP A 82 43.55 -5.72 9.35
C ASP A 82 43.59 -7.22 8.98
N GLY A 83 44.02 -8.10 9.90
CA GLY A 83 44.07 -9.54 9.62
C GLY A 83 42.67 -10.18 9.60
N PRO A 84 42.41 -11.17 8.72
CA PRO A 84 41.09 -11.81 8.58
C PRO A 84 40.62 -12.40 9.91
N VAL A 85 39.34 -12.18 10.23
CA VAL A 85 38.70 -12.78 11.39
C VAL A 85 38.27 -14.20 11.02
N THR A 86 38.86 -15.20 11.66
CA THR A 86 38.53 -16.63 11.46
C THR A 86 37.68 -17.17 12.61
N GLU A 87 37.11 -18.38 12.45
CA GLU A 87 36.35 -19.03 13.53
C GLU A 87 37.15 -19.16 14.84
N ASP A 88 38.47 -19.29 14.74
CA ASP A 88 39.34 -19.42 15.90
C ASP A 88 39.45 -18.13 16.72
N PHE A 89 39.23 -16.96 16.10
CA PHE A 89 39.11 -15.70 16.82
C PHE A 89 37.87 -15.70 17.74
N PHE A 90 36.73 -16.19 17.26
CA PHE A 90 35.50 -16.27 18.06
C PHE A 90 35.64 -17.27 19.22
N LYS A 91 36.34 -18.40 19.01
CA LYS A 91 36.67 -19.35 20.09
C LYS A 91 37.56 -18.70 21.15
N ALA A 92 38.60 -17.98 20.74
CA ALA A 92 39.49 -17.25 21.65
C ALA A 92 38.73 -16.16 22.43
N LEU A 93 37.86 -15.39 21.76
CA LEU A 93 37.01 -14.38 22.41
C LEU A 93 36.03 -15.01 23.41
N GLY A 94 35.43 -16.15 23.07
CA GLY A 94 34.58 -16.93 23.98
C GLY A 94 35.34 -17.39 25.23
N ARG A 95 36.59 -17.85 25.06
CA ARG A 95 37.47 -18.24 26.16
C ARG A 95 37.82 -17.04 27.05
N VAL A 96 38.14 -15.87 26.49
CA VAL A 96 38.38 -14.63 27.26
C VAL A 96 37.17 -14.28 28.13
N LYS A 97 35.94 -14.37 27.58
CA LYS A 97 34.70 -14.13 28.34
C LYS A 97 34.53 -15.14 29.47
N GLN A 98 34.81 -16.42 29.21
CA GLN A 98 34.73 -17.47 30.22
C GLN A 98 35.73 -17.22 31.35
N ILE A 99 36.98 -16.89 31.02
CA ILE A 99 38.01 -16.54 32.01
C ILE A 99 37.56 -15.32 32.81
N HIS A 100 37.07 -14.27 32.16
CA HIS A 100 36.59 -13.06 32.85
C HIS A 100 35.42 -13.35 33.81
N ASN A 101 34.52 -14.29 33.47
CA ASN A 101 33.44 -14.72 34.36
C ASN A 101 33.94 -15.63 35.49
N ASP A 102 34.84 -16.56 35.21
CA ASP A 102 35.44 -17.45 36.22
C ASP A 102 36.26 -16.65 37.25
N VAL A 103 36.89 -15.54 36.82
CA VAL A 103 37.60 -14.62 37.72
C VAL A 103 36.65 -13.93 38.70
N LYS A 104 35.38 -13.68 38.34
CA LYS A 104 34.38 -13.18 39.30
C LYS A 104 34.14 -14.14 40.47
N VAL A 105 34.30 -15.45 40.24
CA VAL A 105 34.22 -16.46 41.30
C VAL A 105 35.47 -16.40 42.18
N LEU A 106 36.66 -16.23 41.59
CA LEU A 106 37.92 -16.04 42.32
C LEU A 106 37.93 -14.79 43.21
N LEU A 107 37.28 -13.70 42.79
CA LEU A 107 37.14 -12.48 43.58
C LEU A 107 36.33 -12.68 44.88
N ARG A 108 35.54 -13.76 44.98
CA ARG A 108 34.83 -14.14 46.21
C ARG A 108 35.71 -14.89 47.22
N THR A 109 36.94 -15.23 46.83
CA THR A 109 37.94 -15.96 47.64
C THR A 109 39.05 -15.02 48.16
N ASN A 110 39.93 -15.54 49.03
CA ASN A 110 40.99 -14.78 49.72
C ASN A 110 42.10 -14.19 48.81
N GLN A 111 42.21 -14.56 47.54
CA GLN A 111 43.19 -14.01 46.58
C GLN A 111 42.57 -12.92 45.69
N GLN A 112 42.23 -11.76 46.26
CA GLN A 112 41.55 -10.69 45.53
C GLN A 112 42.48 -9.92 44.57
N THR A 113 43.77 -9.74 44.89
CA THR A 113 44.72 -8.95 44.09
C THR A 113 45.03 -9.60 42.74
N ALA A 114 45.41 -10.89 42.73
CA ALA A 114 45.65 -11.63 41.50
C ALA A 114 44.38 -11.76 40.64
N GLY A 115 43.20 -11.90 41.28
CA GLY A 115 41.92 -11.88 40.58
C GLY A 115 41.65 -10.54 39.89
N LEU A 116 41.92 -9.41 40.56
CA LEU A 116 41.76 -8.07 39.99
C LEU A 116 42.70 -7.85 38.80
N GLU A 117 43.98 -8.23 38.90
CA GLU A 117 44.95 -8.08 37.81
C GLU A 117 44.56 -8.89 36.57
N ILE A 118 44.17 -10.16 36.75
CA ILE A 118 43.72 -11.01 35.63
C ILE A 118 42.43 -10.43 35.04
N MET A 119 41.50 -9.95 35.86
CA MET A 119 40.26 -9.34 35.38
C MET A 119 40.53 -8.10 34.52
N GLU A 120 41.43 -7.23 34.95
CA GLU A 120 41.82 -6.02 34.22
C GLU A 120 42.52 -6.36 32.89
N GLN A 121 43.46 -7.32 32.91
CA GLN A 121 44.11 -7.78 31.69
C GLN A 121 43.12 -8.41 30.69
N MET A 122 42.20 -9.25 31.16
CA MET A 122 41.16 -9.85 30.32
C MET A 122 40.18 -8.81 29.79
N ALA A 123 39.83 -7.80 30.59
CA ALA A 123 38.98 -6.69 30.14
C ALA A 123 39.64 -5.88 29.02
N LEU A 124 40.93 -5.55 29.16
CA LEU A 124 41.70 -4.84 28.11
C LEU A 124 41.81 -5.68 26.83
N LEU A 125 42.05 -6.99 26.96
CA LEU A 125 42.06 -7.92 25.82
C LEU A 125 40.69 -8.01 25.16
N GLN A 126 39.61 -8.01 25.94
CA GLN A 126 38.26 -8.02 25.41
C GLN A 126 37.92 -6.73 24.67
N GLU A 127 38.32 -5.56 25.18
CA GLU A 127 38.14 -4.27 24.50
C GLU A 127 38.91 -4.21 23.18
N THR A 128 40.19 -4.57 23.19
CA THR A 128 41.02 -4.60 21.96
C THR A 128 40.49 -5.60 20.93
N ALA A 129 39.98 -6.75 21.38
CA ALA A 129 39.34 -7.73 20.50
C ALA A 129 38.04 -7.19 19.88
N TYR A 130 37.18 -6.52 20.66
CA TYR A 130 35.96 -5.90 20.14
C TYR A 130 36.26 -4.73 19.20
N GLU A 131 37.28 -3.91 19.47
CA GLU A 131 37.70 -2.83 18.57
C GLU A 131 38.18 -3.39 17.22
N ARG A 132 38.93 -4.49 17.24
CA ARG A 132 39.35 -5.18 16.02
C ARG A 132 38.17 -5.80 15.27
N LEU A 133 37.29 -6.50 15.99
CA LEU A 133 36.09 -7.10 15.39
C LEU A 133 35.19 -6.02 14.75
N TYR A 134 35.02 -4.89 15.43
CA TYR A 134 34.28 -3.74 14.92
C TYR A 134 34.89 -3.17 13.64
N ARG A 135 36.21 -2.92 13.60
CA ARG A 135 36.88 -2.41 12.39
C ARG A 135 36.76 -3.38 11.22
N TRP A 136 36.96 -4.67 11.46
CA TRP A 136 36.81 -5.70 10.44
C TRP A 136 35.36 -5.80 9.95
N ALA A 137 34.38 -5.82 10.86
CA ALA A 137 32.97 -5.84 10.49
C ALA A 137 32.59 -4.60 9.67
N GLN A 138 33.11 -3.42 10.01
CA GLN A 138 32.93 -2.19 9.25
C GLN A 138 33.54 -2.27 7.85
N SER A 139 34.76 -2.82 7.71
CA SER A 139 35.39 -2.99 6.40
C SER A 139 34.64 -3.97 5.51
N GLU A 140 34.16 -5.08 6.07
CA GLU A 140 33.32 -6.04 5.34
C GLU A 140 31.98 -5.40 4.95
N CYS A 141 31.30 -4.69 5.86
CA CYS A 141 30.06 -3.98 5.55
C CYS A 141 30.23 -2.96 4.42
N ARG A 142 31.38 -2.26 4.36
CA ARG A 142 31.71 -1.36 3.25
C ARG A 142 32.03 -2.09 1.95
N ALA A 143 32.54 -3.32 2.03
CA ALA A 143 32.83 -4.14 0.86
C ALA A 143 31.57 -4.77 0.25
N LEU A 144 30.47 -4.91 1.00
CA LEU A 144 29.15 -5.41 0.57
C LEU A 144 28.39 -4.43 -0.36
N THR A 145 29.08 -3.93 -1.39
CA THR A 145 28.56 -2.99 -2.41
C THR A 145 28.13 -3.68 -3.72
N GLN A 146 28.21 -5.00 -3.77
CA GLN A 146 27.70 -5.78 -4.91
C GLN A 146 26.19 -6.01 -4.79
N GLU A 147 25.51 -6.12 -5.94
CA GLU A 147 24.05 -6.34 -6.00
C GLU A 147 23.65 -7.70 -5.41
N SER A 148 24.46 -8.74 -5.62
CA SER A 148 24.36 -10.03 -4.92
C SER A 148 25.15 -9.98 -3.62
N CYS A 149 24.46 -9.77 -2.50
CA CYS A 149 25.10 -9.74 -1.18
C CYS A 149 25.25 -11.18 -0.66
N ASP A 150 26.36 -11.83 -0.98
CA ASP A 150 26.73 -13.10 -0.34
C ASP A 150 27.21 -12.82 1.09
N ILE A 151 26.28 -12.86 2.05
CA ILE A 151 26.59 -12.62 3.46
C ILE A 151 27.41 -13.80 3.97
N SER A 152 28.70 -13.56 4.19
CA SER A 152 29.60 -14.54 4.77
C SER A 152 29.12 -14.93 6.17
N PRO A 153 29.12 -16.23 6.52
CA PRO A 153 28.72 -16.69 7.86
C PRO A 153 29.58 -16.09 8.98
N VAL A 154 30.81 -15.65 8.65
CA VAL A 154 31.72 -14.98 9.58
C VAL A 154 31.17 -13.61 9.99
N VAL A 155 30.54 -12.86 9.07
CA VAL A 155 29.95 -11.55 9.34
C VAL A 155 28.71 -11.70 10.22
N THR A 156 27.87 -12.71 9.96
CA THR A 156 26.70 -13.02 10.82
C THR A 156 27.14 -13.35 12.26
N ARG A 157 28.22 -14.13 12.44
CA ARG A 157 28.81 -14.39 13.76
C ARG A 157 29.47 -13.16 14.39
N ALA A 158 30.04 -12.27 13.58
CA ALA A 158 30.56 -11.00 14.08
C ALA A 158 29.44 -10.11 14.64
N MET A 159 28.31 -10.02 13.93
CA MET A 159 27.10 -9.34 14.43
C MET A 159 26.55 -10.03 15.68
N GLU A 160 26.61 -11.36 15.76
CA GLU A 160 26.26 -12.11 16.97
C GLU A 160 27.11 -11.65 18.17
N ALA A 161 28.43 -11.64 18.02
CA ALA A 161 29.36 -11.27 19.09
C ALA A 161 29.29 -9.79 19.47
N LEU A 162 29.01 -8.89 18.51
CA LEU A 162 28.93 -7.44 18.75
C LEU A 162 27.70 -7.03 19.58
N GLN A 163 26.68 -7.88 19.71
CA GLN A 163 25.49 -7.59 20.55
C GLN A 163 25.85 -7.29 22.01
N ASP A 164 26.92 -7.89 22.54
CA ASP A 164 27.40 -7.61 23.90
C ASP A 164 27.79 -6.15 24.12
N ARG A 165 28.04 -5.39 23.03
CA ARG A 165 28.38 -3.97 23.03
C ARG A 165 27.40 -3.21 22.11
N PRO A 166 26.21 -2.83 22.61
CA PRO A 166 25.13 -2.24 21.80
C PRO A 166 25.54 -1.03 20.96
N VAL A 167 26.46 -0.20 21.48
CA VAL A 167 26.98 0.99 20.79
C VAL A 167 27.75 0.60 19.52
N LEU A 168 28.66 -0.38 19.61
CA LEU A 168 29.45 -0.84 18.45
C LEU A 168 28.57 -1.56 17.42
N TYR A 169 27.60 -2.35 17.91
CA TYR A 169 26.61 -2.99 17.07
C TYR A 169 25.81 -1.98 16.25
N LYS A 170 25.28 -0.92 16.89
CA LYS A 170 24.51 0.12 16.19
C LYS A 170 25.35 0.84 15.13
N TYR A 171 26.58 1.25 15.44
CA TYR A 171 27.46 1.90 14.46
C TYR A 171 27.81 0.99 13.27
N THR A 172 27.93 -0.33 13.49
CA THR A 172 28.18 -1.29 12.42
C THR A 172 26.97 -1.41 11.50
N LEU A 173 25.76 -1.42 12.07
CA LEU A 173 24.51 -1.40 11.30
C LEU A 173 24.33 -0.11 10.50
N ASP A 174 24.65 1.04 11.09
CA ASP A 174 24.56 2.34 10.40
C ASP A 174 25.52 2.40 9.20
N GLU A 175 26.74 1.85 9.34
CA GLU A 175 27.71 1.74 8.25
C GLU A 175 27.23 0.78 7.15
N PHE A 176 26.67 -0.38 7.52
CA PHE A 176 26.03 -1.28 6.57
C PHE A 176 24.92 -0.56 5.79
N GLY A 177 24.01 0.11 6.50
CA GLY A 177 22.94 0.90 5.90
C GLY A 177 23.45 1.98 4.95
N THR A 178 24.55 2.65 5.29
CA THR A 178 25.17 3.70 4.45
C THR A 178 25.81 3.13 3.17
N ALA A 179 26.51 2.00 3.28
CA ALA A 179 27.11 1.32 2.13
C ALA A 179 26.03 0.78 1.17
N ARG A 180 24.98 0.16 1.72
CA ARG A 180 23.83 -0.32 0.94
C ARG A 180 23.04 0.83 0.32
N ARG A 181 22.77 1.92 1.06
CA ARG A 181 22.13 3.14 0.51
C ARG A 181 22.83 3.63 -0.75
N SER A 182 24.15 3.75 -0.71
CA SER A 182 24.94 4.19 -1.86
C SER A 182 24.84 3.23 -3.06
N THR A 183 24.76 1.94 -2.77
CA THR A 183 24.62 0.87 -3.77
C THR A 183 23.23 0.88 -4.40
N VAL A 184 22.17 0.96 -3.59
CA VAL A 184 20.77 1.02 -4.06
C VAL A 184 20.53 2.28 -4.89
N VAL A 185 21.05 3.43 -4.48
CA VAL A 185 20.95 4.66 -5.28
C VAL A 185 21.65 4.51 -6.64
N ARG A 186 22.85 3.91 -6.65
CA ARG A 186 23.56 3.65 -7.90
C ARG A 186 22.80 2.65 -8.78
N GLY A 187 22.32 1.55 -8.20
CA GLY A 187 21.51 0.55 -8.88
C GLY A 187 20.23 1.13 -9.48
N PHE A 188 19.58 2.07 -8.78
CA PHE A 188 18.40 2.76 -9.31
C PHE A 188 18.76 3.60 -10.54
N ILE A 189 19.86 4.36 -10.48
CA ILE A 189 20.32 5.18 -11.62
C ILE A 189 20.77 4.29 -12.79
N ASP A 190 21.46 3.19 -12.53
CA ASP A 190 21.87 2.23 -13.56
C ASP A 190 20.64 1.56 -14.19
N ALA A 191 19.63 1.16 -13.41
CA ALA A 191 18.37 0.63 -13.93
C ALA A 191 17.62 1.64 -14.81
N LEU A 192 17.65 2.94 -14.43
CA LEU A 192 17.07 4.02 -15.23
C LEU A 192 17.80 4.22 -16.56
N THR A 193 19.14 4.27 -16.54
CA THR A 193 19.97 4.77 -17.66
C THR A 193 20.63 3.69 -18.51
N ARG A 194 21.02 2.57 -17.91
CA ARG A 194 21.77 1.46 -18.55
C ARG A 194 20.95 0.17 -18.68
N GLY A 195 19.98 -0.03 -17.80
CA GLY A 195 19.21 -1.27 -17.72
C GLY A 195 20.00 -2.39 -17.02
N GLY A 196 19.54 -3.63 -17.15
CA GLY A 196 20.17 -4.80 -16.54
C GLY A 196 21.50 -5.22 -17.19
N PRO A 197 22.21 -6.19 -16.60
CA PRO A 197 23.49 -6.68 -17.12
C PRO A 197 23.34 -7.16 -18.57
N GLY A 198 24.10 -6.55 -19.49
CA GLY A 198 24.00 -6.81 -20.94
C GLY A 198 22.94 -5.98 -21.68
N GLY A 199 22.31 -4.98 -21.03
CA GLY A 199 21.25 -4.15 -21.61
C GLY A 199 19.86 -4.78 -21.55
N THR A 200 19.72 -5.88 -20.79
CA THR A 200 18.46 -6.60 -20.57
C THR A 200 18.23 -6.80 -19.08
N PRO A 201 17.09 -6.35 -18.51
CA PRO A 201 16.04 -5.56 -19.15
C PRO A 201 16.54 -4.18 -19.63
N ARG A 202 15.86 -3.59 -20.62
CA ARG A 202 16.23 -2.29 -21.19
C ARG A 202 16.16 -1.18 -20.14
N PRO A 203 16.93 -0.08 -20.30
CA PRO A 203 16.84 1.08 -19.42
C PRO A 203 15.40 1.56 -19.27
N ILE A 204 14.98 1.86 -18.03
CA ILE A 204 13.61 2.30 -17.74
C ILE A 204 13.31 3.63 -18.47
N GLU A 205 14.31 4.51 -18.66
CA GLU A 205 14.14 5.77 -19.40
C GLU A 205 13.69 5.60 -20.85
N MET A 206 13.94 4.44 -21.49
CA MET A 206 13.41 4.17 -22.83
C MET A 206 11.87 4.11 -22.87
N HIS A 207 11.23 3.81 -21.74
CA HIS A 207 9.77 3.78 -21.62
C HIS A 207 9.17 5.15 -21.28
N SER A 208 9.95 6.23 -21.26
CA SER A 208 9.46 7.59 -20.94
C SER A 208 8.31 8.10 -21.83
N HIS A 209 8.14 7.53 -23.02
CA HIS A 209 7.01 7.81 -23.92
C HIS A 209 5.67 7.22 -23.45
N ASP A 210 5.71 6.23 -22.55
CA ASP A 210 4.56 5.62 -21.88
C ASP A 210 4.61 5.95 -20.37
N PRO A 211 3.95 7.03 -19.93
CA PRO A 211 3.96 7.49 -18.55
C PRO A 211 3.57 6.43 -17.51
N LEU A 212 2.58 5.59 -17.83
CA LEU A 212 2.07 4.61 -16.88
C LEU A 212 3.08 3.49 -16.68
N ARG A 213 3.67 2.99 -17.78
CA ARG A 213 4.71 1.98 -17.72
C ARG A 213 5.98 2.52 -17.07
N TYR A 214 6.39 3.73 -17.41
CA TYR A 214 7.59 4.36 -16.85
C TYR A 214 7.51 4.48 -15.31
N VAL A 215 6.39 5.00 -14.80
CA VAL A 215 6.16 5.08 -13.34
C VAL A 215 6.02 3.68 -12.72
N GLY A 216 5.35 2.75 -13.41
CA GLY A 216 5.21 1.36 -12.97
C GLY A 216 6.52 0.61 -12.82
N ASP A 217 7.41 0.72 -13.81
CA ASP A 217 8.73 0.07 -13.80
C ASP A 217 9.62 0.66 -12.68
N MET A 218 9.57 1.98 -12.45
CA MET A 218 10.29 2.62 -11.33
C MET A 218 9.81 2.11 -9.96
N LEU A 219 8.48 2.02 -9.76
CA LEU A 219 7.91 1.54 -8.49
C LEU A 219 8.12 0.04 -8.31
N ALA A 220 8.07 -0.76 -9.38
CA ALA A 220 8.35 -2.19 -9.36
C ALA A 220 9.80 -2.46 -8.94
N TRP A 221 10.75 -1.72 -9.54
CA TRP A 221 12.16 -1.81 -9.16
C TRP A 221 12.37 -1.45 -7.69
N LEU A 222 11.74 -0.36 -7.23
CA LEU A 222 11.81 0.06 -5.83
C LEU A 222 11.25 -1.00 -4.87
N HIS A 223 10.10 -1.57 -5.21
CA HIS A 223 9.48 -2.65 -4.43
C HIS A 223 10.41 -3.87 -4.31
N GLN A 224 11.00 -4.31 -5.43
CA GLN A 224 11.94 -5.43 -5.45
C GLN A 224 13.22 -5.12 -4.66
N ALA A 225 13.80 -3.94 -4.86
CA ALA A 225 15.00 -3.51 -4.13
C ALA A 225 14.72 -3.46 -2.62
N THR A 226 13.58 -2.92 -2.21
CA THR A 226 13.19 -2.84 -0.79
C THR A 226 13.04 -4.23 -0.17
N ALA A 227 12.40 -5.17 -0.88
CA ALA A 227 12.27 -6.56 -0.42
C ALA A 227 13.63 -7.26 -0.30
N SER A 228 14.51 -7.07 -1.29
CA SER A 228 15.85 -7.64 -1.30
C SER A 228 16.71 -7.11 -0.16
N GLU A 229 16.72 -5.80 0.11
CA GLU A 229 17.48 -5.23 1.23
C GLU A 229 16.97 -5.72 2.60
N LYS A 230 15.66 -5.92 2.75
CA LYS A 230 15.10 -6.54 3.95
C LYS A 230 15.61 -7.97 4.12
N GLU A 231 15.59 -8.78 3.06
CA GLU A 231 16.11 -10.15 3.09
C GLU A 231 17.61 -10.20 3.43
N HIS A 232 18.41 -9.29 2.87
CA HIS A 232 19.84 -9.17 3.20
C HIS A 232 20.05 -8.82 4.68
N LEU A 233 19.25 -7.91 5.24
CA LEU A 233 19.33 -7.56 6.66
C LEU A 233 18.90 -8.72 7.56
N GLU A 234 17.84 -9.44 7.20
CA GLU A 234 17.39 -10.63 7.93
C GLU A 234 18.45 -11.74 7.92
N ALA A 235 19.14 -11.94 6.79
CA ALA A 235 20.24 -12.88 6.67
C ALA A 235 21.48 -12.45 7.50
N LEU A 236 21.78 -11.15 7.55
CA LEU A 236 22.87 -10.58 8.36
C LEU A 236 22.59 -10.74 9.86
N LEU A 237 21.33 -10.60 10.27
CA LEU A 237 20.88 -10.63 11.66
C LEU A 237 20.34 -11.99 12.12
N LYS A 238 20.52 -13.04 11.32
CA LYS A 238 19.97 -14.38 11.58
C LYS A 238 20.30 -14.96 12.96
N HIS A 239 21.47 -14.65 13.50
CA HIS A 239 21.93 -15.14 14.82
C HIS A 239 21.78 -14.10 15.93
N VAL A 240 21.12 -12.97 15.65
CA VAL A 240 20.97 -11.89 16.63
C VAL A 240 19.73 -12.11 17.49
N THR A 241 19.93 -12.26 18.80
CA THR A 241 18.89 -12.61 19.78
C THR A 241 18.38 -11.41 20.58
N THR A 242 18.83 -10.20 20.26
CA THR A 242 18.45 -8.99 21.00
C THR A 242 16.97 -8.64 20.77
N GLN A 243 16.28 -8.14 21.79
CA GLN A 243 14.92 -7.60 21.62
C GLN A 243 14.97 -6.33 20.74
N GLY A 244 14.09 -6.22 19.74
CA GLY A 244 14.04 -5.06 18.83
C GLY A 244 14.81 -5.21 17.51
N VAL A 245 15.22 -6.43 17.12
CA VAL A 245 15.85 -6.69 15.81
C VAL A 245 14.93 -6.27 14.66
N GLU A 246 13.63 -6.56 14.74
CA GLU A 246 12.67 -6.21 13.69
C GLU A 246 12.54 -4.68 13.51
N GLU A 247 12.51 -3.91 14.60
CA GLU A 247 12.51 -2.44 14.54
C GLU A 247 13.82 -1.91 13.94
N SER A 248 14.96 -2.51 14.30
CA SER A 248 16.27 -2.14 13.76
C SER A 248 16.36 -2.43 12.25
N VAL A 249 15.83 -3.56 11.79
CA VAL A 249 15.73 -3.89 10.36
C VAL A 249 14.89 -2.84 9.64
N GLN A 250 13.72 -2.51 10.17
CA GLN A 250 12.85 -1.51 9.56
C GLN A 250 13.50 -0.11 9.51
N GLU A 251 14.23 0.30 10.56
CA GLU A 251 14.97 1.58 10.60
C GLU A 251 16.07 1.62 9.54
N VAL A 252 16.88 0.55 9.42
CA VAL A 252 17.97 0.48 8.44
C VAL A 252 17.43 0.40 7.00
N VAL A 253 16.37 -0.37 6.72
CA VAL A 253 15.71 -0.38 5.41
C VAL A 253 15.14 1.01 5.07
N GLY A 254 14.56 1.70 6.06
CA GLY A 254 14.12 3.09 5.91
C GLY A 254 15.26 4.02 5.51
N HIS A 255 16.41 3.92 6.17
CA HIS A 255 17.60 4.71 5.84
C HIS A 255 18.17 4.38 4.44
N ILE A 256 18.17 3.11 4.04
CA ILE A 256 18.64 2.68 2.71
C ILE A 256 17.74 3.25 1.61
N THR A 257 16.41 3.11 1.78
CA THR A 257 15.43 3.54 0.78
C THR A 257 15.32 5.06 0.67
N GLU A 258 15.64 5.81 1.73
CA GLU A 258 15.68 7.28 1.73
C GLU A 258 16.55 7.85 0.59
N GLY A 259 17.65 7.17 0.24
CA GLY A 259 18.52 7.59 -0.85
C GLY A 259 17.82 7.70 -2.21
N VAL A 260 16.82 6.85 -2.47
CA VAL A 260 16.11 6.74 -3.76
C VAL A 260 14.94 7.72 -3.86
N CYS A 261 14.43 8.22 -2.73
CA CYS A 261 13.25 9.11 -2.67
C CYS A 261 13.40 10.35 -3.56
N ARG A 262 14.56 11.01 -3.52
CA ARG A 262 14.78 12.25 -4.29
C ARG A 262 14.82 12.00 -5.82
N PRO A 263 15.63 11.07 -6.34
CA PRO A 263 15.58 10.70 -7.76
C PRO A 263 14.19 10.26 -8.23
N LEU A 264 13.50 9.43 -7.44
CA LEU A 264 12.14 8.95 -7.74
C LEU A 264 11.15 10.12 -7.84
N LYS A 265 11.14 11.00 -6.84
CA LYS A 265 10.26 12.17 -6.78
C LYS A 265 10.41 13.05 -8.02
N VAL A 266 11.64 13.43 -8.38
CA VAL A 266 11.89 14.30 -9.54
C VAL A 266 11.36 13.69 -10.83
N ARG A 267 11.55 12.38 -11.05
CA ARG A 267 11.11 11.71 -12.29
C ARG A 267 9.60 11.57 -12.37
N ILE A 268 8.96 11.17 -11.27
CA ILE A 268 7.49 11.07 -11.22
C ILE A 268 6.86 12.45 -11.37
N GLU A 269 7.38 13.46 -10.68
CA GLU A 269 6.90 14.83 -10.78
C GLU A 269 7.01 15.37 -12.22
N GLN A 270 8.13 15.13 -12.92
CA GLN A 270 8.28 15.48 -14.33
C GLN A 270 7.20 14.85 -15.23
N VAL A 271 6.87 13.58 -14.98
CA VAL A 271 5.84 12.85 -15.74
C VAL A 271 4.45 13.42 -15.49
N ILE A 272 4.13 13.74 -14.23
CA ILE A 272 2.83 14.30 -13.86
C ILE A 272 2.68 15.73 -14.41
N VAL A 273 3.73 16.55 -14.30
CA VAL A 273 3.75 17.95 -14.78
C VAL A 273 3.72 18.04 -16.31
N ALA A 274 4.16 17.00 -17.03
CA ALA A 274 4.03 16.92 -18.48
C ALA A 274 2.57 16.76 -18.96
N GLU A 275 1.59 16.66 -18.05
CA GLU A 275 0.16 16.56 -18.32
C GLU A 275 -0.21 15.54 -19.41
N PRO A 276 0.09 14.24 -19.20
CA PRO A 276 -0.14 13.20 -20.22
C PRO A 276 -1.62 12.92 -20.53
N GLY A 277 -2.55 13.56 -19.81
CA GLY A 277 -4.00 13.42 -19.96
C GLY A 277 -4.68 12.92 -18.69
N ALA A 278 -5.95 13.29 -18.49
CA ALA A 278 -6.69 13.01 -17.25
C ALA A 278 -6.79 11.50 -16.93
N VAL A 279 -7.04 10.65 -17.93
CA VAL A 279 -7.13 9.19 -17.73
C VAL A 279 -5.80 8.61 -17.25
N LEU A 280 -4.68 9.04 -17.85
CA LEU A 280 -3.35 8.57 -17.45
C LEU A 280 -2.96 9.09 -16.07
N LEU A 281 -3.22 10.36 -15.75
CA LEU A 281 -2.99 10.93 -14.41
C LEU A 281 -3.77 10.16 -13.33
N TYR A 282 -5.00 9.75 -13.63
CA TYR A 282 -5.80 8.96 -12.72
C TYR A 282 -5.25 7.53 -12.54
N LYS A 283 -4.84 6.87 -13.63
CA LYS A 283 -4.19 5.55 -13.57
C LYS A 283 -2.87 5.60 -12.79
N ILE A 284 -2.04 6.63 -13.00
CA ILE A 284 -0.80 6.85 -12.25
C ILE A 284 -1.10 7.08 -10.76
N SER A 285 -2.14 7.86 -10.45
CA SER A 285 -2.59 8.08 -9.07
C SER A 285 -2.96 6.77 -8.35
N ASN A 286 -3.72 5.89 -9.03
CA ASN A 286 -4.08 4.57 -8.51
C ASN A 286 -2.86 3.66 -8.34
N LEU A 287 -1.94 3.69 -9.29
CA LEU A 287 -0.70 2.93 -9.25
C LEU A 287 0.19 3.33 -8.06
N LEU A 288 0.35 4.64 -7.82
CA LEU A 288 1.08 5.17 -6.66
C LEU A 288 0.45 4.71 -5.35
N LYS A 289 -0.88 4.76 -5.25
CA LYS A 289 -1.62 4.31 -4.07
C LYS A 289 -1.48 2.81 -3.83
N PHE A 290 -1.48 2.00 -4.89
CA PHE A 290 -1.24 0.56 -4.81
C PHE A 290 0.16 0.28 -4.26
N TYR A 291 1.21 0.85 -4.86
CA TYR A 291 2.59 0.63 -4.41
C TYR A 291 2.86 1.21 -3.02
N HIS A 292 2.20 2.31 -2.64
CA HIS A 292 2.24 2.82 -1.27
C HIS A 292 1.77 1.74 -0.27
N HIS A 293 0.65 1.08 -0.55
CA HIS A 293 0.14 -0.01 0.30
C HIS A 293 1.07 -1.23 0.30
N THR A 294 1.54 -1.67 -0.86
CA THR A 294 2.44 -2.83 -0.99
C THR A 294 3.76 -2.61 -0.26
N ILE A 295 4.40 -1.46 -0.45
CA ILE A 295 5.69 -1.13 0.19
C ILE A 295 5.50 -0.91 1.70
N SER A 296 4.38 -0.31 2.12
CA SER A 296 4.06 -0.15 3.54
C SER A 296 3.97 -1.50 4.26
N GLY A 297 3.43 -2.53 3.61
CA GLY A 297 3.40 -3.89 4.15
C GLY A 297 4.78 -4.53 4.36
N ILE A 298 5.80 -4.10 3.62
CA ILE A 298 7.16 -4.66 3.72
C ILE A 298 7.99 -3.94 4.78
N VAL A 299 7.95 -2.61 4.78
CA VAL A 299 8.85 -1.78 5.60
C VAL A 299 8.24 -1.36 6.93
N GLY A 300 6.93 -1.53 7.11
CA GLY A 300 6.24 -1.13 8.32
C GLY A 300 6.25 0.39 8.53
N ASN A 301 6.29 0.82 9.79
CA ASN A 301 6.14 2.24 10.16
C ASN A 301 7.44 3.06 10.08
N SER A 302 8.60 2.43 9.80
CA SER A 302 9.91 3.10 9.91
C SER A 302 10.39 3.78 8.63
N ALA A 303 9.92 3.37 7.44
CA ALA A 303 10.20 4.08 6.18
C ALA A 303 9.20 5.21 5.88
N THR A 304 8.97 6.07 6.88
CA THR A 304 8.07 7.22 6.75
C THR A 304 8.45 8.11 5.57
N THR A 305 9.74 8.35 5.32
CA THR A 305 10.18 9.24 4.24
C THR A 305 9.80 8.71 2.85
N LEU A 306 9.96 7.39 2.60
CA LEU A 306 9.61 6.79 1.31
C LEU A 306 8.09 6.81 1.10
N LEU A 307 7.34 6.36 2.10
CA LEU A 307 5.88 6.35 2.05
C LEU A 307 5.32 7.76 1.87
N THR A 308 5.84 8.73 2.62
CA THR A 308 5.49 10.15 2.47
C THR A 308 5.79 10.66 1.07
N THR A 309 6.94 10.28 0.48
CA THR A 309 7.29 10.69 -0.89
C THR A 309 6.28 10.13 -1.92
N ILE A 310 5.89 8.86 -1.79
CA ILE A 310 4.89 8.25 -2.69
C ILE A 310 3.51 8.89 -2.50
N GLU A 311 3.12 9.15 -1.25
CA GLU A 311 1.85 9.83 -0.92
C GLU A 311 1.82 11.26 -1.46
N GLU A 312 2.92 12.02 -1.34
CA GLU A 312 3.03 13.35 -1.95
C GLU A 312 2.84 13.31 -3.46
N MET A 313 3.43 12.31 -4.14
CA MET A 313 3.25 12.12 -5.59
C MET A 313 1.82 11.69 -5.94
N HIS A 314 1.19 10.86 -5.11
CA HIS A 314 -0.23 10.48 -5.26
C HIS A 314 -1.12 11.72 -5.17
N LEU A 315 -0.95 12.54 -4.14
CA LEU A 315 -1.70 13.78 -3.95
C LEU A 315 -1.46 14.79 -5.08
N LEU A 316 -0.22 14.91 -5.55
CA LEU A 316 0.10 15.74 -6.72
C LEU A 316 -0.63 15.24 -7.97
N SER A 317 -0.59 13.94 -8.26
CA SER A 317 -1.28 13.34 -9.41
C SER A 317 -2.79 13.57 -9.34
N LYS A 318 -3.39 13.38 -8.15
CA LYS A 318 -4.81 13.63 -7.91
C LYS A 318 -5.16 15.10 -8.11
N LYS A 319 -4.33 16.02 -7.61
CA LYS A 319 -4.54 17.47 -7.79
C LYS A 319 -4.48 17.89 -9.26
N ILE A 320 -3.46 17.46 -10.00
CA ILE A 320 -3.34 17.80 -11.43
C ILE A 320 -4.47 17.17 -12.24
N PHE A 321 -4.88 15.94 -11.89
CA PHE A 321 -6.06 15.30 -12.48
C PHE A 321 -7.33 16.14 -12.31
N PHE A 322 -7.67 16.57 -11.08
CA PHE A 322 -8.86 17.39 -10.86
C PHE A 322 -8.76 18.77 -11.52
N ASN A 323 -7.57 19.36 -11.56
CA ASN A 323 -7.33 20.61 -12.28
C ASN A 323 -7.56 20.43 -13.79
N SER A 324 -7.09 19.31 -14.36
CA SER A 324 -7.28 18.97 -15.77
C SER A 324 -8.76 18.77 -16.10
N LEU A 325 -9.51 18.04 -15.26
CA LEU A 325 -10.97 17.90 -15.37
C LEU A 325 -11.68 19.25 -15.28
N SER A 326 -11.32 20.07 -14.28
CA SER A 326 -11.93 21.39 -14.09
C SER A 326 -11.64 22.31 -15.28
N LEU A 327 -10.42 22.27 -15.84
CA LEU A 327 -10.08 23.03 -17.04
C LEU A 327 -10.86 22.55 -18.27
N HIS A 328 -11.04 21.23 -18.42
CA HIS A 328 -11.88 20.65 -19.47
C HIS A 328 -13.34 21.11 -19.33
N ALA A 329 -13.89 21.06 -18.11
CA ALA A 329 -15.21 21.56 -17.78
C ALA A 329 -15.37 23.07 -18.08
N SER A 330 -14.41 23.91 -17.71
CA SER A 330 -14.45 25.34 -18.01
C SER A 330 -14.39 25.62 -19.51
N LYS A 331 -13.55 24.89 -20.27
CA LYS A 331 -13.47 25.02 -21.73
C LYS A 331 -14.79 24.65 -22.43
N LEU A 332 -15.50 23.66 -21.90
CA LEU A 332 -16.84 23.29 -22.38
C LEU A 332 -17.84 24.43 -22.17
N MET A 333 -17.72 25.19 -21.08
CA MET A 333 -18.58 26.34 -20.80
C MET A 333 -18.22 27.60 -21.62
N ASP A 334 -16.95 27.81 -21.95
CA ASP A 334 -16.50 28.97 -22.73
C ASP A 334 -16.93 28.91 -24.21
N LYS A 335 -17.08 27.70 -24.76
CA LYS A 335 -17.52 27.45 -26.14
C LYS A 335 -18.72 26.51 -26.17
N VAL A 336 -19.87 27.01 -25.73
CA VAL A 336 -21.12 26.25 -25.82
C VAL A 336 -21.47 26.02 -27.29
N GLU A 337 -21.36 24.77 -27.74
CA GLU A 337 -21.84 24.38 -29.06
C GLU A 337 -23.36 24.54 -29.12
N LEU A 338 -23.85 25.09 -30.23
CA LEU A 338 -25.27 25.07 -30.53
C LEU A 338 -25.73 23.61 -30.73
N PRO A 339 -26.95 23.27 -30.32
CA PRO A 339 -27.46 21.93 -30.47
C PRO A 339 -27.52 21.56 -31.96
N PRO A 340 -27.11 20.32 -32.32
CA PRO A 340 -27.09 19.90 -33.71
C PRO A 340 -28.52 19.85 -34.29
N PRO A 341 -28.67 19.95 -35.63
CA PRO A 341 -29.99 20.01 -36.29
C PRO A 341 -30.80 18.71 -36.15
N ASP A 342 -30.17 17.61 -35.73
CA ASP A 342 -30.79 16.34 -35.39
C ASP A 342 -31.27 16.28 -33.93
N LEU A 343 -31.13 17.37 -33.16
CA LEU A 343 -31.45 17.46 -31.72
C LEU A 343 -30.80 16.33 -30.89
N GLY A 344 -29.68 15.79 -31.38
CA GLY A 344 -28.87 14.78 -30.70
C GLY A 344 -27.90 15.39 -29.67
N PRO A 345 -27.24 14.55 -28.86
CA PRO A 345 -26.20 15.01 -27.95
C PRO A 345 -25.04 15.66 -28.73
N SER A 346 -24.51 16.77 -28.22
CA SER A 346 -23.41 17.49 -28.88
C SER A 346 -22.13 16.66 -28.94
N SER A 347 -21.23 17.01 -29.88
CA SER A 347 -19.96 16.32 -30.06
C SER A 347 -19.08 16.43 -28.80
N ALA A 348 -19.10 17.61 -28.18
CA ALA A 348 -18.44 17.90 -26.91
C ALA A 348 -18.96 17.05 -25.74
N LEU A 349 -20.28 16.80 -25.69
CA LEU A 349 -20.89 15.93 -24.68
C LEU A 349 -20.41 14.48 -24.85
N ASN A 350 -20.43 13.94 -26.08
CA ASN A 350 -19.99 12.57 -26.35
C ASN A 350 -18.50 12.35 -26.00
N GLN A 351 -17.63 13.30 -26.34
CA GLN A 351 -16.20 13.23 -25.99
C GLN A 351 -15.98 13.23 -24.48
N THR A 352 -16.71 14.09 -23.75
CA THR A 352 -16.57 14.20 -22.29
C THR A 352 -17.14 12.99 -21.56
N LEU A 353 -18.25 12.41 -22.04
CA LEU A 353 -18.79 11.16 -21.52
C LEU A 353 -17.86 9.97 -21.80
N THR A 354 -17.18 9.96 -22.94
CA THR A 354 -16.15 8.95 -23.25
C THR A 354 -14.97 9.07 -22.28
N LEU A 355 -14.48 10.29 -22.04
CA LEU A 355 -13.43 10.56 -21.04
C LEU A 355 -13.86 10.09 -19.64
N LEU A 356 -15.07 10.46 -19.21
CA LEU A 356 -15.62 10.05 -17.92
C LEU A 356 -15.70 8.52 -17.81
N ARG A 357 -16.21 7.85 -18.86
CA ARG A 357 -16.29 6.39 -18.92
C ARG A 357 -14.91 5.74 -18.77
N GLU A 358 -13.88 6.26 -19.44
CA GLU A 358 -12.51 5.73 -19.33
C GLU A 358 -11.92 5.92 -17.94
N VAL A 359 -12.16 7.09 -17.31
CA VAL A 359 -11.74 7.35 -15.92
C VAL A 359 -12.42 6.37 -14.96
N LEU A 360 -13.75 6.23 -15.05
CA LEU A 360 -14.51 5.33 -14.17
C LEU A 360 -14.14 3.86 -14.38
N ALA A 361 -13.97 3.41 -15.63
CA ALA A 361 -13.54 2.04 -15.95
C ALA A 361 -12.13 1.74 -15.44
N SER A 362 -11.23 2.73 -15.44
CA SER A 362 -9.86 2.55 -14.92
C SER A 362 -9.81 2.36 -13.39
N HIS A 363 -10.91 2.63 -12.70
CA HIS A 363 -11.02 2.44 -11.27
C HIS A 363 -11.47 1.03 -10.86
N ASP A 364 -12.17 0.30 -11.73
CA ASP A 364 -12.59 -1.09 -11.46
C ASP A 364 -11.38 -2.03 -11.30
N SER A 365 -10.25 -1.68 -11.93
CA SER A 365 -8.97 -2.38 -11.77
C SER A 365 -8.19 -2.00 -10.51
N SER A 366 -8.67 -1.03 -9.70
CA SER A 366 -7.93 -0.47 -8.57
C SER A 366 -8.22 -1.23 -7.26
N VAL A 367 -7.17 -1.58 -6.50
CA VAL A 367 -7.23 -2.38 -5.25
C VAL A 367 -7.66 -1.54 -4.03
N VAL A 368 -8.38 -0.44 -4.23
CA VAL A 368 -8.67 0.56 -3.18
C VAL A 368 -9.87 0.12 -2.31
N PRO A 369 -9.87 0.41 -0.99
CA PRO A 369 -11.03 0.18 -0.13
C PRO A 369 -12.31 0.87 -0.63
N LEU A 370 -13.46 0.20 -0.49
CA LEU A 370 -14.77 0.62 -1.05
C LEU A 370 -15.18 2.06 -0.64
N ASP A 371 -14.93 2.46 0.60
CA ASP A 371 -15.38 3.78 1.10
C ASP A 371 -14.59 4.94 0.46
N ALA A 372 -13.28 4.78 0.34
CA ALA A 372 -12.42 5.77 -0.33
C ALA A 372 -12.73 5.84 -1.83
N ARG A 373 -13.12 4.71 -2.43
CA ARG A 373 -13.59 4.64 -3.82
C ARG A 373 -14.86 5.46 -4.04
N GLN A 374 -15.82 5.36 -3.13
CA GLN A 374 -17.08 6.10 -3.23
C GLN A 374 -16.88 7.62 -3.14
N ALA A 375 -16.05 8.10 -2.21
CA ALA A 375 -15.81 9.53 -2.04
C ALA A 375 -15.16 10.15 -3.30
N ASP A 376 -14.18 9.46 -3.89
CA ASP A 376 -13.51 9.91 -5.11
C ASP A 376 -14.46 9.89 -6.31
N PHE A 377 -15.36 8.90 -6.40
CA PHE A 377 -16.41 8.84 -7.43
C PHE A 377 -17.34 10.06 -7.37
N VAL A 378 -17.83 10.40 -6.19
CA VAL A 378 -18.73 11.54 -6.02
C VAL A 378 -18.06 12.85 -6.43
N GLN A 379 -16.78 13.02 -6.11
CA GLN A 379 -16.02 14.23 -6.50
C GLN A 379 -15.81 14.29 -8.02
N VAL A 380 -15.38 13.20 -8.66
CA VAL A 380 -15.19 13.14 -10.11
C VAL A 380 -16.50 13.40 -10.85
N LEU A 381 -17.58 12.74 -10.44
CA LEU A 381 -18.90 12.92 -11.03
C LEU A 381 -19.38 14.36 -10.89
N SER A 382 -19.23 14.98 -9.72
CA SER A 382 -19.67 16.36 -9.52
C SER A 382 -18.83 17.34 -10.36
N CYS A 383 -17.52 17.11 -10.50
CA CYS A 383 -16.62 17.95 -11.28
C CYS A 383 -16.94 17.92 -12.79
N VAL A 384 -17.46 16.82 -13.32
CA VAL A 384 -17.74 16.67 -14.77
C VAL A 384 -19.22 16.79 -15.10
N LEU A 385 -20.10 16.14 -14.34
CA LEU A 385 -21.53 16.06 -14.64
C LEU A 385 -22.23 17.41 -14.43
N ASP A 386 -21.91 18.15 -13.37
CA ASP A 386 -22.58 19.41 -13.08
C ASP A 386 -22.31 20.47 -14.18
N PRO A 387 -21.05 20.67 -14.64
CA PRO A 387 -20.77 21.53 -15.80
C PRO A 387 -21.40 21.03 -17.10
N LEU A 388 -21.45 19.72 -17.33
CA LEU A 388 -22.11 19.15 -18.52
C LEU A 388 -23.61 19.42 -18.54
N LEU A 389 -24.29 19.28 -17.40
CA LEU A 389 -25.71 19.61 -17.28
C LEU A 389 -25.97 21.09 -17.51
N GLN A 390 -25.13 21.95 -16.93
CA GLN A 390 -25.20 23.39 -17.15
C GLN A 390 -24.97 23.75 -18.63
N MET A 391 -23.97 23.15 -19.28
CA MET A 391 -23.71 23.34 -20.72
C MET A 391 -24.93 22.93 -21.56
N CYS A 392 -25.52 21.75 -21.29
CA CYS A 392 -26.72 21.29 -22.01
C CYS A 392 -27.88 22.28 -21.82
N THR A 393 -28.08 22.78 -20.60
CA THR A 393 -29.16 23.73 -20.28
C THR A 393 -28.97 25.06 -21.00
N VAL A 394 -27.74 25.60 -21.02
CA VAL A 394 -27.41 26.84 -21.73
C VAL A 394 -27.57 26.67 -23.24
N SER A 395 -27.09 25.56 -23.81
CA SER A 395 -27.25 25.23 -25.23
C SER A 395 -28.74 25.16 -25.62
N ALA A 396 -29.55 24.50 -24.78
CA ALA A 396 -30.98 24.32 -24.99
C ALA A 396 -31.79 25.62 -24.84
N SER A 397 -31.29 26.61 -24.08
CA SER A 397 -32.01 27.89 -23.86
C SER A 397 -32.26 28.72 -25.13
N SER A 398 -31.52 28.42 -26.21
CA SER A 398 -31.66 29.07 -27.51
C SER A 398 -32.78 28.48 -28.39
N LEU A 399 -33.36 27.35 -27.97
CA LEU A 399 -34.34 26.57 -28.74
C LEU A 399 -35.80 26.84 -28.29
N GLY A 400 -36.75 26.47 -29.16
CA GLY A 400 -38.17 26.42 -28.79
C GLY A 400 -38.46 25.33 -27.75
N THR A 401 -39.61 25.39 -27.08
CA THR A 401 -39.97 24.48 -25.96
C THR A 401 -39.86 22.99 -26.33
N ALA A 402 -40.40 22.58 -27.48
CA ALA A 402 -40.35 21.20 -27.96
C ALA A 402 -38.94 20.75 -28.39
N ASP A 403 -38.18 21.64 -29.05
CA ASP A 403 -36.81 21.35 -29.50
C ASP A 403 -35.85 21.23 -28.30
N MET A 404 -35.97 22.16 -27.34
CA MET A 404 -35.25 22.17 -26.06
C MET A 404 -35.50 20.87 -25.29
N ALA A 405 -36.77 20.48 -25.11
CA ALA A 405 -37.12 19.28 -24.35
C ALA A 405 -36.61 18.01 -25.05
N THR A 406 -36.64 17.95 -26.39
CA THR A 406 -36.11 16.81 -27.17
C THR A 406 -34.59 16.68 -27.01
N PHE A 407 -33.86 17.79 -27.15
CA PHE A 407 -32.40 17.82 -26.98
C PHE A 407 -31.98 17.44 -25.55
N MET A 408 -32.69 17.95 -24.54
CA MET A 408 -32.42 17.63 -23.14
C MET A 408 -32.69 16.17 -22.83
N VAL A 409 -33.82 15.59 -23.28
CA VAL A 409 -34.12 14.16 -23.09
C VAL A 409 -33.03 13.29 -23.71
N ASN A 410 -32.61 13.58 -24.95
CA ASN A 410 -31.56 12.83 -25.63
C ASN A 410 -30.21 12.91 -24.89
N SER A 411 -29.83 14.11 -24.46
CA SER A 411 -28.56 14.37 -23.76
C SER A 411 -28.53 13.72 -22.38
N LEU A 412 -29.59 13.89 -21.59
CA LEU A 412 -29.71 13.30 -20.25
C LEU A 412 -29.80 11.76 -20.32
N TYR A 413 -30.49 11.22 -21.33
CA TYR A 413 -30.56 9.77 -21.54
C TYR A 413 -29.18 9.17 -21.85
N MET A 414 -28.36 9.86 -22.66
CA MET A 414 -26.98 9.44 -22.92
C MET A 414 -26.11 9.47 -21.65
N MET A 415 -26.24 10.52 -20.83
CA MET A 415 -25.55 10.60 -19.53
C MET A 415 -25.97 9.45 -18.61
N LYS A 416 -27.28 9.19 -18.50
CA LYS A 416 -27.84 8.13 -17.67
C LYS A 416 -27.34 6.75 -18.10
N THR A 417 -27.40 6.44 -19.39
CA THR A 417 -26.96 5.13 -19.90
C THR A 417 -25.46 4.91 -19.74
N THR A 418 -24.64 5.97 -19.84
CA THR A 418 -23.20 5.90 -19.57
C THR A 418 -22.92 5.62 -18.10
N LEU A 419 -23.63 6.28 -17.18
CA LEU A 419 -23.44 6.11 -15.73
C LEU A 419 -24.02 4.81 -15.18
N ALA A 420 -25.06 4.26 -15.81
CA ALA A 420 -25.72 3.02 -15.37
C ALA A 420 -24.81 1.79 -15.42
N LEU A 421 -23.65 1.89 -16.09
CA LEU A 421 -22.64 0.83 -16.16
C LEU A 421 -21.76 0.74 -14.91
N PHE A 422 -21.82 1.73 -14.01
CA PHE A 422 -20.89 1.87 -12.90
C PHE A 422 -21.60 1.87 -11.54
N GLU A 423 -21.01 1.19 -10.57
CA GLU A 423 -21.46 1.18 -9.18
C GLU A 423 -21.33 2.58 -8.53
N PHE A 424 -22.08 2.83 -7.46
CA PHE A 424 -22.08 4.10 -6.71
C PHE A 424 -22.61 5.33 -7.45
N THR A 425 -23.32 5.15 -8.56
CA THR A 425 -23.91 6.24 -9.36
C THR A 425 -25.40 6.49 -9.08
N ASP A 426 -26.03 5.71 -8.18
CA ASP A 426 -27.48 5.67 -7.96
C ASP A 426 -28.11 7.05 -7.73
N ARG A 427 -27.54 7.87 -6.83
CA ARG A 427 -28.05 9.22 -6.53
C ARG A 427 -28.07 10.13 -7.77
N ARG A 428 -27.05 10.02 -8.63
CA ARG A 428 -26.97 10.82 -9.86
C ARG A 428 -27.89 10.25 -10.94
N LEU A 429 -28.07 8.92 -11.00
CA LEU A 429 -29.04 8.29 -11.90
C LEU A 429 -30.49 8.68 -11.55
N GLU A 430 -30.85 8.72 -10.27
CA GLU A 430 -32.15 9.19 -9.80
C GLU A 430 -32.39 10.65 -10.18
N MET A 431 -31.40 11.51 -9.96
CA MET A 431 -31.46 12.93 -10.35
C MET A 431 -31.67 13.10 -11.86
N LEU A 432 -30.90 12.38 -12.69
CA LEU A 432 -31.04 12.41 -14.15
C LEU A 432 -32.41 11.88 -14.60
N GLN A 433 -32.91 10.82 -13.95
CA GLN A 433 -34.23 10.27 -14.25
C GLN A 433 -35.34 11.30 -13.99
N PHE A 434 -35.30 11.99 -12.85
CA PHE A 434 -36.28 13.02 -12.53
C PHE A 434 -36.27 14.19 -13.54
N GLN A 435 -35.08 14.61 -13.99
CA GLN A 435 -34.96 15.64 -15.03
C GLN A 435 -35.47 15.16 -16.40
N ILE A 436 -35.21 13.90 -16.76
CA ILE A 436 -35.76 13.29 -17.99
C ILE A 436 -37.29 13.34 -17.92
N GLU A 437 -37.89 12.87 -16.82
CA GLU A 437 -39.36 12.85 -16.63
C GLU A 437 -39.99 14.25 -16.77
N ALA A 438 -39.38 15.29 -16.18
CA ALA A 438 -39.89 16.65 -16.31
C ALA A 438 -39.90 17.17 -17.77
N HIS A 439 -38.85 16.87 -18.55
CA HIS A 439 -38.80 17.22 -19.96
C HIS A 439 -39.73 16.34 -20.82
N LEU A 440 -39.95 15.08 -20.43
CA LEU A 440 -40.94 14.21 -21.06
C LEU A 440 -42.35 14.76 -20.89
N ASP A 441 -42.73 15.18 -19.69
CA ASP A 441 -44.04 15.80 -19.44
C ASP A 441 -44.23 17.06 -20.31
N THR A 442 -43.17 17.83 -20.53
CA THR A 442 -43.20 18.97 -21.45
C THR A 442 -43.51 18.52 -22.89
N LEU A 443 -42.82 17.49 -23.39
CA LEU A 443 -43.06 16.95 -24.74
C LEU A 443 -44.46 16.33 -24.88
N ILE A 444 -44.97 15.67 -23.84
CA ILE A 444 -46.33 15.11 -23.82
C ILE A 444 -47.37 16.21 -23.98
N ASN A 445 -47.22 17.30 -23.23
CA ASN A 445 -48.12 18.45 -23.29
C ASN A 445 -48.04 19.18 -24.64
N GLU A 446 -46.83 19.39 -25.18
CA GLU A 446 -46.64 19.99 -26.51
C GLU A 446 -47.21 19.11 -27.63
N GLN A 447 -47.01 17.79 -27.57
CA GLN A 447 -47.60 16.85 -28.55
C GLN A 447 -49.13 16.88 -28.48
N ALA A 448 -49.72 16.86 -27.27
CA ALA A 448 -51.17 16.96 -27.10
C ALA A 448 -51.71 18.31 -27.62
N SER A 449 -51.04 19.41 -27.30
CA SER A 449 -51.37 20.76 -27.80
C SER A 449 -51.28 20.84 -29.33
N TYR A 450 -50.24 20.26 -29.92
CA TYR A 450 -50.04 20.18 -31.38
C TYR A 450 -51.19 19.42 -32.05
N VAL A 451 -51.55 18.25 -31.52
CA VAL A 451 -52.66 17.44 -32.03
C VAL A 451 -53.98 18.19 -31.87
N LEU A 452 -54.29 18.77 -30.70
CA LEU A 452 -55.53 19.52 -30.46
C LEU A 452 -55.64 20.74 -31.37
N THR A 453 -54.54 21.43 -31.64
CA THR A 453 -54.51 22.60 -32.52
C THR A 453 -54.73 22.20 -33.98
N ARG A 454 -54.01 21.17 -34.45
CA ARG A 454 -54.15 20.62 -35.81
C ARG A 454 -55.49 19.93 -36.06
N ALA A 455 -56.12 19.40 -35.02
CA ALA A 455 -57.45 18.80 -35.08
C ALA A 455 -58.59 19.83 -34.93
N GLY A 456 -58.28 21.11 -34.67
CA GLY A 456 -59.28 22.17 -34.51
C GLY A 456 -59.99 22.19 -33.15
N LEU A 457 -59.56 21.37 -32.19
CA LEU A 457 -60.16 21.25 -30.85
C LEU A 457 -59.54 22.18 -29.80
N SER A 458 -58.35 22.73 -30.04
CA SER A 458 -57.62 23.53 -29.03
C SER A 458 -58.40 24.78 -28.55
N TYR A 459 -58.98 25.53 -29.49
CA TYR A 459 -59.79 26.72 -29.14
C TYR A 459 -61.04 26.32 -28.36
N ILE A 460 -61.76 25.29 -28.83
CA ILE A 460 -63.00 24.78 -28.21
C ILE A 460 -62.71 24.30 -26.78
N TYR A 461 -61.66 23.51 -26.60
CA TYR A 461 -61.24 22.99 -25.30
C TYR A 461 -60.87 24.11 -24.33
N ASN A 462 -60.07 25.08 -24.75
CA ASN A 462 -59.70 26.23 -23.91
C ASN A 462 -60.91 27.07 -23.50
N THR A 463 -61.86 27.31 -24.42
CA THR A 463 -63.08 28.05 -24.09
C THR A 463 -63.97 27.27 -23.15
N VAL A 464 -64.07 25.94 -23.30
CA VAL A 464 -64.82 25.07 -22.37
C VAL A 464 -64.20 25.07 -20.97
N GLN A 465 -62.87 25.04 -20.86
CA GLN A 465 -62.19 25.09 -19.56
C GLN A 465 -62.30 26.45 -18.85
N GLN A 466 -62.28 27.55 -19.60
CA GLN A 466 -62.40 28.91 -19.05
C GLN A 466 -63.86 29.32 -18.78
N HIS A 467 -64.82 28.55 -19.30
CA HIS A 467 -66.22 28.83 -19.17
C HIS A 467 -66.69 28.68 -17.72
N ARG A 468 -67.24 29.75 -17.16
CA ARG A 468 -67.98 29.71 -15.90
C ARG A 468 -69.48 29.64 -16.18
N PRO A 469 -70.27 28.86 -15.42
CA PRO A 469 -71.71 28.70 -15.65
C PRO A 469 -72.51 30.01 -15.55
N GLU A 470 -71.90 31.08 -15.03
CA GLU A 470 -72.46 32.43 -14.93
C GLU A 470 -72.40 33.23 -16.25
N GLN A 471 -71.64 32.78 -17.25
CA GLN A 471 -71.37 33.50 -18.51
C GLN A 471 -72.40 33.22 -19.64
N GLY A 472 -73.47 32.47 -19.36
CA GLY A 472 -74.51 32.11 -20.32
C GLY A 472 -74.24 30.78 -21.05
N ALA A 473 -75.14 30.36 -21.94
CA ALA A 473 -75.01 29.07 -22.64
C ALA A 473 -73.82 29.06 -23.62
N LEU A 474 -73.07 27.96 -23.65
CA LEU A 474 -71.90 27.76 -24.52
C LEU A 474 -72.19 28.01 -26.01
N ALA A 475 -73.41 27.69 -26.47
CA ALA A 475 -73.84 27.90 -27.86
C ALA A 475 -73.95 29.38 -28.30
N ASN A 476 -73.96 30.33 -27.35
CA ASN A 476 -74.05 31.76 -27.64
C ASN A 476 -72.67 32.45 -27.74
N LEU A 477 -71.59 31.73 -27.45
CA LEU A 477 -70.23 32.25 -27.56
C LEU A 477 -69.76 32.22 -29.02
N PRO A 478 -69.02 33.25 -29.47
CA PRO A 478 -68.49 33.30 -30.83
C PRO A 478 -67.53 32.12 -31.07
N ASN A 479 -67.66 31.46 -32.23
CA ASN A 479 -66.91 30.26 -32.65
C ASN A 479 -67.22 28.95 -31.89
N LEU A 480 -68.29 28.92 -31.09
CA LEU A 480 -68.88 27.71 -30.48
C LEU A 480 -70.30 27.42 -31.01
N ASP A 481 -70.65 28.00 -32.16
CA ASP A 481 -71.91 27.72 -32.83
C ASP A 481 -71.92 26.28 -33.40
N SER A 482 -73.12 25.75 -33.62
CA SER A 482 -73.31 24.36 -34.09
C SER A 482 -72.56 24.07 -35.41
N VAL A 483 -72.33 25.08 -36.25
CA VAL A 483 -71.62 24.93 -37.53
C VAL A 483 -70.10 24.85 -37.32
N ALA A 484 -69.51 25.73 -36.51
CA ALA A 484 -68.08 25.67 -36.18
C ALA A 484 -67.72 24.38 -35.43
N LEU A 485 -68.57 23.94 -34.50
CA LEU A 485 -68.36 22.69 -33.76
C LEU A 485 -68.42 21.46 -34.69
N LYS A 486 -69.38 21.42 -35.63
CA LYS A 486 -69.43 20.35 -36.66
C LYS A 486 -68.18 20.36 -37.56
N ALA A 487 -67.70 21.54 -37.97
CA ALA A 487 -66.50 21.65 -38.79
C ALA A 487 -65.24 21.14 -38.06
N ALA A 488 -65.10 21.48 -36.77
CA ALA A 488 -64.02 20.98 -35.92
C ALA A 488 -64.10 19.46 -35.71
N MET A 489 -65.31 18.90 -35.54
CA MET A 489 -65.49 17.45 -35.41
C MET A 489 -65.14 16.69 -36.69
N VAL A 490 -65.43 17.23 -37.88
CA VAL A 490 -64.99 16.63 -39.16
C VAL A 490 -63.46 16.61 -39.26
N GLN A 491 -62.78 17.65 -38.77
CA GLN A 491 -61.33 17.71 -38.75
C GLN A 491 -60.73 16.73 -37.72
N PHE A 492 -61.36 16.58 -36.55
CA PHE A 492 -61.00 15.58 -35.55
C PHE A 492 -61.23 14.15 -36.06
N ASP A 493 -62.34 13.87 -36.75
CA ASP A 493 -62.62 12.56 -37.34
C ASP A 493 -61.58 12.16 -38.40
N ARG A 494 -61.03 13.12 -39.15
CA ARG A 494 -59.89 12.88 -40.05
C ARG A 494 -58.64 12.47 -39.28
N TYR A 495 -58.37 13.11 -38.14
CA TYR A 495 -57.28 12.68 -37.26
C TYR A 495 -57.50 11.26 -36.72
N LEU A 496 -58.72 10.93 -36.26
CA LEU A 496 -59.04 9.58 -35.77
C LEU A 496 -58.89 8.50 -36.84
N SER A 497 -58.96 8.85 -38.13
CA SER A 497 -58.72 7.90 -39.23
C SER A 497 -57.24 7.64 -39.53
N ALA A 498 -56.34 8.54 -39.10
CA ALA A 498 -54.90 8.44 -39.29
C ALA A 498 -54.15 9.15 -38.15
N PRO A 499 -54.11 8.57 -36.94
CA PRO A 499 -53.51 9.21 -35.77
C PRO A 499 -52.01 9.48 -35.92
N ASP A 500 -51.30 8.62 -36.65
CA ASP A 500 -49.86 8.76 -36.93
C ASP A 500 -49.52 9.93 -37.87
N SER A 501 -50.53 10.56 -38.51
CA SER A 501 -50.31 11.69 -39.42
C SER A 501 -50.00 13.01 -38.71
N LEU A 502 -50.32 13.12 -37.41
CA LEU A 502 -50.15 14.35 -36.61
C LEU A 502 -49.07 14.19 -35.53
N LEU A 503 -47.87 13.81 -35.96
CA LEU A 503 -46.69 13.74 -35.09
C LEU A 503 -45.86 15.01 -35.19
N MET A 504 -45.41 15.53 -34.05
CA MET A 504 -44.39 16.57 -34.04
C MET A 504 -43.10 16.06 -34.69
N PRO A 505 -42.47 16.82 -35.61
CA PRO A 505 -41.19 16.44 -36.23
C PRO A 505 -40.09 16.11 -35.21
N GLN A 506 -40.14 16.76 -34.04
CA GLN A 506 -39.23 16.58 -32.91
C GLN A 506 -39.21 15.14 -32.38
N LEU A 507 -40.35 14.45 -32.39
CA LEU A 507 -40.47 13.06 -31.90
C LEU A 507 -39.73 12.04 -32.79
N ASN A 508 -39.32 12.44 -34.00
CA ASN A 508 -38.50 11.59 -34.87
C ASN A 508 -37.01 11.65 -34.51
N PHE A 509 -36.60 12.63 -33.72
CA PHE A 509 -35.22 12.81 -33.27
C PHE A 509 -34.94 12.18 -31.89
N LEU A 510 -35.95 11.58 -31.24
CA LEU A 510 -35.76 10.92 -29.96
C LEU A 510 -34.93 9.63 -30.11
N LEU A 511 -33.88 9.51 -29.31
CA LEU A 511 -32.98 8.35 -29.33
C LEU A 511 -33.62 7.07 -28.75
N SER A 512 -34.61 7.21 -27.88
CA SER A 512 -35.26 6.09 -27.20
C SER A 512 -36.66 5.81 -27.76
N ALA A 513 -36.85 4.62 -28.33
CA ALA A 513 -38.14 4.18 -28.86
C ALA A 513 -39.20 4.02 -27.76
N THR A 514 -38.81 3.55 -26.57
CA THR A 514 -39.73 3.37 -25.44
C THR A 514 -40.26 4.72 -24.93
N VAL A 515 -39.40 5.73 -24.92
CA VAL A 515 -39.77 7.10 -24.58
C VAL A 515 -40.75 7.67 -25.62
N LYS A 516 -40.50 7.44 -26.91
CA LYS A 516 -41.41 7.85 -27.98
C LYS A 516 -42.79 7.22 -27.82
N GLU A 517 -42.87 5.91 -27.60
CA GLU A 517 -44.13 5.21 -27.34
C GLU A 517 -44.86 5.73 -26.11
N GLN A 518 -44.12 6.02 -25.03
CA GLN A 518 -44.69 6.62 -23.82
C GLN A 518 -45.30 7.99 -24.08
N ILE A 519 -44.60 8.87 -24.82
CA ILE A 519 -45.11 10.19 -25.19
C ILE A 519 -46.39 10.07 -26.03
N LEU A 520 -46.40 9.18 -27.02
CA LEU A 520 -47.58 8.95 -27.85
C LEU A 520 -48.76 8.45 -27.02
N ARG A 521 -48.55 7.44 -26.18
CA ARG A 521 -49.62 6.88 -25.34
C ARG A 521 -50.22 7.93 -24.39
N GLN A 522 -49.37 8.70 -23.71
CA GLN A 522 -49.82 9.68 -22.73
C GLN A 522 -50.42 10.93 -23.38
N SER A 523 -49.86 11.42 -24.49
CA SER A 523 -50.43 12.55 -25.24
C SER A 523 -51.80 12.18 -25.83
N THR A 524 -51.95 10.97 -26.37
CA THR A 524 -53.24 10.44 -26.81
C THR A 524 -54.25 10.37 -25.65
N GLU A 525 -53.84 9.98 -24.45
CA GLU A 525 -54.71 9.98 -23.29
C GLU A 525 -55.17 11.41 -22.92
N LEU A 526 -54.30 12.41 -23.00
CA LEU A 526 -54.67 13.81 -22.80
C LEU A 526 -55.66 14.30 -23.85
N VAL A 527 -55.47 13.94 -25.13
CA VAL A 527 -56.41 14.27 -26.21
C VAL A 527 -57.77 13.60 -25.96
N CYS A 528 -57.79 12.34 -25.51
CA CYS A 528 -59.03 11.65 -25.14
C CYS A 528 -59.75 12.34 -23.98
N ARG A 529 -59.01 12.81 -22.96
CA ARG A 529 -59.57 13.55 -21.82
C ARG A 529 -60.14 14.90 -22.27
N ALA A 530 -59.41 15.64 -23.10
CA ALA A 530 -59.87 16.91 -23.66
C ALA A 530 -61.16 16.72 -24.48
N TYR A 531 -61.24 15.66 -25.30
CA TYR A 531 -62.47 15.32 -26.02
C TYR A 531 -63.61 14.94 -25.08
N ALA A 532 -63.34 14.19 -24.00
CA ALA A 532 -64.35 13.83 -23.02
C ALA A 532 -64.94 15.06 -22.29
N GLU A 533 -64.10 16.05 -21.96
CA GLU A 533 -64.53 17.32 -21.36
C GLU A 533 -65.39 18.13 -22.34
N VAL A 534 -64.97 18.25 -23.60
CA VAL A 534 -65.77 18.91 -24.65
C VAL A 534 -67.09 18.18 -24.87
N HIS A 535 -67.08 16.85 -24.93
CA HIS A 535 -68.28 16.03 -25.08
C HIS A 535 -69.25 16.23 -23.89
N ALA A 536 -68.73 16.24 -22.65
CA ALA A 536 -69.55 16.50 -21.46
C ALA A 536 -70.15 17.92 -21.46
N ALA A 537 -69.37 18.93 -21.86
CA ALA A 537 -69.83 20.32 -21.92
C ALA A 537 -70.92 20.55 -22.99
N VAL A 538 -70.80 19.89 -24.14
CA VAL A 538 -71.78 19.98 -25.24
C VAL A 538 -73.05 19.17 -24.95
N THR A 539 -72.92 18.04 -24.24
CA THR A 539 -74.05 17.18 -23.84
C THR A 539 -74.79 17.71 -22.61
N SER A 540 -74.18 18.62 -21.85
CA SER A 540 -74.82 19.23 -20.67
C SER A 540 -75.99 20.13 -21.08
N PRO A 541 -77.14 20.05 -20.38
CA PRO A 541 -78.31 20.90 -20.66
C PRO A 541 -78.02 22.40 -20.48
N ALA A 542 -76.94 22.77 -19.78
CA ALA A 542 -76.47 24.15 -19.63
C ALA A 542 -75.78 24.71 -20.91
N GLY A 543 -75.37 23.84 -21.85
CA GLY A 543 -74.68 24.24 -23.08
C GLY A 543 -75.57 24.87 -24.14
N GLY A 544 -76.89 24.64 -24.09
CA GLY A 544 -77.89 25.26 -24.99
C GLY A 544 -77.95 24.70 -26.42
N TYR A 545 -77.28 23.57 -26.69
CA TYR A 545 -77.31 22.91 -28.01
C TYR A 545 -78.61 22.14 -28.22
N ARG A 546 -79.28 22.36 -29.37
CA ARG A 546 -80.59 21.74 -29.67
C ARG A 546 -80.50 20.25 -30.01
N ASP A 547 -79.42 19.80 -30.65
CA ASP A 547 -79.17 18.40 -31.02
C ASP A 547 -77.68 18.02 -30.82
N PRO A 548 -77.25 17.68 -29.59
CA PRO A 548 -75.86 17.30 -29.29
C PRO A 548 -75.39 16.06 -30.07
N GLU A 549 -76.26 15.07 -30.27
CA GLU A 549 -75.95 13.81 -30.96
C GLU A 549 -75.74 13.98 -32.48
N ALA A 550 -76.31 15.04 -33.08
CA ALA A 550 -76.10 15.37 -34.48
C ALA A 550 -74.79 16.14 -34.73
N ILE A 551 -74.11 16.58 -33.65
CA ILE A 551 -72.86 17.33 -33.70
C ILE A 551 -71.68 16.45 -33.27
N LEU A 552 -71.89 15.59 -32.26
CA LEU A 552 -70.88 14.65 -31.74
C LEU A 552 -71.28 13.22 -32.12
N HIS A 553 -70.66 12.67 -33.16
CA HIS A 553 -71.00 11.34 -33.67
C HIS A 553 -70.34 10.18 -32.92
N ARG A 554 -69.32 10.45 -32.09
CA ARG A 554 -68.52 9.41 -31.42
C ARG A 554 -68.51 9.61 -29.92
N SER A 555 -68.73 8.53 -29.16
CA SER A 555 -68.60 8.58 -27.71
C SER A 555 -67.11 8.64 -27.29
N PRO A 556 -66.79 9.17 -26.10
CA PRO A 556 -65.41 9.20 -25.60
C PRO A 556 -64.77 7.81 -25.51
N GLN A 557 -65.56 6.75 -25.29
CA GLN A 557 -65.08 5.37 -25.28
C GLN A 557 -64.69 4.88 -26.68
N GLN A 558 -65.46 5.26 -27.71
CA GLN A 558 -65.14 4.94 -29.11
C GLN A 558 -63.89 5.68 -29.57
N VAL A 559 -63.74 6.95 -29.19
CA VAL A 559 -62.53 7.74 -29.48
C VAL A 559 -61.29 7.11 -28.83
N ARG A 560 -61.41 6.65 -27.58
CA ARG A 560 -60.32 5.96 -26.89
C ARG A 560 -59.92 4.65 -27.57
N ALA A 561 -60.90 3.88 -28.06
CA ALA A 561 -60.66 2.60 -28.75
C ALA A 561 -60.05 2.76 -30.15
N LEU A 562 -60.24 3.91 -30.79
CA LEU A 562 -59.67 4.23 -32.11
C LEU A 562 -58.25 4.78 -32.03
N LEU A 563 -57.84 5.24 -30.84
CA LEU A 563 -56.53 5.83 -30.59
C LEU A 563 -55.60 4.95 -29.74
N SER A 564 -56.13 3.85 -29.17
CA SER A 564 -55.37 2.79 -28.51
C SER A 564 -54.87 1.77 -29.51
#